data_AF-A0A3D4Y8K3-F1
#
_entry.id   AF-A0A3D4Y8K3-F1
#
_cell.length_a   1.000
_cell.length_b   1.000
_cell.length_c   1.000
_cell.angle_alpha   90.00
_cell.angle_beta   90.00
_cell.angle_gamma   90.00
#
_symmetry.space_group_name_H-M   'P 1'
#
loop_
_entity.id
_entity.type
_entity.pdbx_description
1 polymer ?
#
loop_
_entity_poly.entity_id
_entity_poly.type
_entity_poly.pdbx_seq_one_letter_code
_entity_poly.pdbx_strand_id
1 'polypeptide(L)'
;MRIRLFIFTFILAFVGLSTAVWADSSNTVGLQNKLNSPLSEWFPYWKEKNIMPISFYKESYVLPAYFESKDPFYKGSTSDNNNIKRIEFKFQFSLKVPIWANMFNAPFTFYGAYTQLSFWQAYTGSPFFRESNYEPELFFSYDVDHLLSHDWQISTINSGVVHQSNGRGGELERSWNRVYAQAIFDRNEDWEVGVKPWWVIPGASMTKHNRDITNYLGHGSWFVAYNFAHQQQLMLESRNDVESGFRRMANQLTWSYPLTQQIRLYAQYFTGYGQSLIEYNHRISAVGLGFSFNTAPTL
;
A
#
# COMPACT_ATOMS: atom_id res chain seq x y z
N MET A 1 -7.46 24.89 10.73
CA MET A 1 -8.51 25.32 9.77
C MET A 1 -8.01 25.45 8.33
N ARG A 2 -6.73 25.79 8.07
CA ARG A 2 -6.19 26.00 6.70
C ARG A 2 -5.94 24.73 5.87
N ILE A 3 -5.66 23.57 6.50
CA ILE A 3 -5.45 22.29 5.78
C ILE A 3 -6.76 21.67 5.27
N ARG A 4 -7.88 21.89 5.97
CA ARG A 4 -9.21 21.42 5.55
C ARG A 4 -9.68 22.09 4.27
N LEU A 5 -9.28 23.34 4.04
CA LEU A 5 -9.65 24.08 2.83
C LEU A 5 -8.85 23.56 1.62
N PHE A 6 -7.55 23.28 1.78
CA PHE A 6 -6.68 22.82 0.69
C PHE A 6 -7.11 21.46 0.11
N ILE A 7 -7.53 20.51 0.95
CA ILE A 7 -8.02 19.19 0.52
C ILE A 7 -9.40 19.30 -0.16
N PHE A 8 -10.27 20.17 0.34
CA PHE A 8 -11.57 20.42 -0.29
C PHE A 8 -11.41 21.07 -1.68
N THR A 9 -10.44 21.98 -1.82
CA THR A 9 -10.07 22.56 -3.13
C THR A 9 -9.47 21.52 -4.08
N PHE A 10 -8.71 20.54 -3.59
CA PHE A 10 -8.14 19.48 -4.43
C PHE A 10 -9.21 18.48 -4.93
N ILE A 11 -10.17 18.11 -4.07
CA ILE A 11 -11.32 17.26 -4.44
C ILE A 11 -12.24 17.98 -5.44
N LEU A 12 -12.49 19.28 -5.25
CA LEU A 12 -13.25 20.10 -6.20
C LEU A 12 -12.49 20.34 -7.51
N ALA A 13 -11.17 20.47 -7.50
CA ALA A 13 -10.36 20.52 -8.71
C ALA A 13 -10.43 19.20 -9.49
N PHE A 14 -10.52 18.06 -8.79
CA PHE A 14 -10.70 16.74 -9.40
C PHE A 14 -12.09 16.57 -10.07
N VAL A 15 -13.14 17.15 -9.48
CA VAL A 15 -14.49 17.23 -10.09
C VAL A 15 -14.54 18.31 -11.20
N GLY A 16 -13.77 19.39 -11.08
CA GLY A 16 -13.69 20.45 -12.10
C GLY A 16 -12.99 20.00 -13.37
N LEU A 17 -11.89 19.25 -13.25
CA LEU A 17 -11.18 18.63 -14.38
C LEU A 17 -12.05 17.62 -15.13
N SER A 18 -12.92 16.89 -14.42
CA SER A 18 -13.89 16.03 -15.10
C SER A 18 -14.96 16.82 -15.84
N THR A 19 -15.38 18.01 -15.41
CA THR A 19 -16.33 18.85 -16.16
C THR A 19 -15.70 19.60 -17.35
N ALA A 20 -14.41 19.93 -17.30
CA ALA A 20 -13.72 20.60 -18.40
C ALA A 20 -13.47 19.67 -19.61
N VAL A 21 -13.38 18.37 -19.38
CA VAL A 21 -13.30 17.34 -20.44
C VAL A 21 -14.66 17.08 -21.12
N TRP A 22 -15.76 17.64 -20.59
CA TRP A 22 -17.11 17.48 -21.14
C TRP A 22 -17.60 18.67 -21.98
N ALA A 23 -16.76 19.69 -22.20
CA ALA A 23 -17.10 20.87 -23.00
C ALA A 23 -16.50 20.80 -24.42
N ASP A 24 -16.72 19.69 -25.12
CA ASP A 24 -16.75 19.69 -26.59
C ASP A 24 -17.79 18.65 -27.06
N SER A 25 -19.05 19.10 -27.13
CA SER A 25 -20.18 18.27 -27.54
C SER A 25 -20.81 18.83 -28.81
N SER A 26 -20.29 18.42 -29.96
CA SER A 26 -21.08 18.35 -31.19
C SER A 26 -21.02 16.93 -31.75
N ASN A 27 -21.89 16.05 -31.23
CA ASN A 27 -22.52 14.92 -31.94
C ASN A 27 -23.37 14.06 -30.98
N THR A 28 -24.49 14.61 -30.52
CA THR A 28 -25.49 13.88 -29.73
C THR A 28 -26.52 13.20 -30.64
N VAL A 29 -26.17 12.08 -31.28
CA VAL A 29 -27.16 11.15 -31.87
C VAL A 29 -26.83 9.66 -31.59
N GLY A 30 -25.68 9.32 -30.98
CA GLY A 30 -25.25 7.92 -30.82
C GLY A 30 -25.48 7.23 -29.46
N LEU A 31 -25.99 7.93 -28.43
CA LEU A 31 -25.80 7.49 -27.04
C LEU A 31 -26.94 6.65 -26.42
N GLN A 32 -28.00 6.32 -27.15
CA GLN A 32 -29.13 5.56 -26.57
C GLN A 32 -29.00 4.02 -26.66
N ASN A 33 -28.02 3.46 -27.38
CA ASN A 33 -27.94 2.02 -27.65
C ASN A 33 -26.78 1.26 -26.97
N LYS A 34 -26.05 1.84 -26.00
CA LYS A 34 -24.88 1.19 -25.36
C LYS A 34 -25.01 0.90 -23.87
N LEU A 35 -26.23 0.79 -23.35
CA LEU A 35 -26.49 0.52 -21.93
C LEU A 35 -26.77 -0.96 -21.60
N ASN A 36 -26.51 -1.88 -22.53
CA ASN A 36 -26.66 -3.33 -22.31
C ASN A 36 -25.40 -4.07 -22.77
N SER A 37 -24.29 -4.01 -22.04
CA SER A 37 -23.23 -5.02 -22.16
C SER A 37 -23.27 -5.92 -20.93
N PRO A 38 -23.71 -7.19 -21.05
CA PRO A 38 -23.67 -8.12 -19.94
C PRO A 38 -22.21 -8.41 -19.57
N LEU A 39 -21.96 -8.70 -18.30
CA LEU A 39 -20.65 -9.15 -17.75
C LEU A 39 -19.96 -10.22 -18.62
N SER A 40 -20.71 -10.97 -19.43
CA SER A 40 -20.21 -11.96 -20.39
C SER A 40 -19.33 -11.39 -21.52
N GLU A 41 -19.41 -10.10 -21.85
CA GLU A 41 -18.55 -9.45 -22.85
C GLU A 41 -17.17 -9.05 -22.31
N TRP A 42 -16.96 -9.18 -20.99
CA TRP A 42 -15.76 -8.74 -20.28
C TRP A 42 -14.78 -9.90 -20.05
N PHE A 43 -15.33 -11.11 -19.92
CA PHE A 43 -14.57 -12.34 -19.83
C PHE A 43 -13.76 -12.73 -21.10
N PRO A 44 -14.13 -12.39 -22.36
CA PRO A 44 -13.39 -12.81 -23.55
C PRO A 44 -11.93 -12.34 -23.57
N TYR A 45 -11.64 -11.11 -23.10
CA TYR A 45 -10.27 -10.58 -23.03
C TYR A 45 -9.35 -11.48 -22.17
N TRP A 46 -9.86 -11.97 -21.04
CA TRP A 46 -9.13 -12.88 -20.15
C TRP A 46 -9.16 -14.34 -20.62
N LYS A 47 -10.21 -14.71 -21.35
CA LYS A 47 -10.43 -16.06 -21.89
C LYS A 47 -9.50 -16.39 -23.07
N GLU A 48 -9.16 -15.41 -23.90
CA GLU A 48 -8.20 -15.59 -25.00
C GLU A 48 -6.75 -15.81 -24.52
N LYS A 49 -6.40 -15.31 -23.32
CA LYS A 49 -5.04 -15.38 -22.75
C LYS A 49 -4.89 -16.40 -21.62
N ASN A 50 -5.97 -17.09 -21.22
CA ASN A 50 -6.00 -18.15 -20.19
C ASN A 50 -5.30 -17.79 -18.86
N ILE A 51 -5.33 -16.52 -18.46
CA ILE A 51 -4.68 -16.02 -17.23
C ILE A 51 -5.63 -14.99 -16.60
N MET A 52 -6.05 -15.22 -15.35
CA MET A 52 -6.50 -14.11 -14.53
C MET A 52 -5.27 -13.22 -14.29
N PRO A 53 -5.32 -11.92 -14.65
CA PRO A 53 -4.21 -10.97 -14.56
C PRO A 53 -3.96 -10.57 -13.10
N ILE A 54 -3.54 -11.54 -12.30
CA ILE A 54 -3.07 -11.28 -10.95
C ILE A 54 -1.66 -10.71 -11.09
N SER A 55 -1.46 -9.48 -10.61
CA SER A 55 -0.14 -8.85 -10.56
C SER A 55 0.20 -8.45 -9.13
N PHE A 56 1.50 -8.23 -8.88
CA PHE A 56 1.93 -7.64 -7.61
C PHE A 56 1.41 -6.20 -7.49
N TYR A 57 1.21 -5.75 -6.25
CA TYR A 57 0.72 -4.39 -5.96
C TYR A 57 1.72 -3.60 -5.11
N LYS A 58 1.83 -3.92 -3.81
CA LYS A 58 2.92 -3.46 -2.95
C LYS A 58 4.10 -4.44 -3.04
N GLU A 59 5.23 -4.10 -2.41
CA GLU A 59 6.37 -5.01 -2.31
C GLU A 59 5.91 -6.37 -1.71
N SER A 60 6.23 -7.47 -2.39
CA SER A 60 6.02 -8.83 -1.92
C SER A 60 7.38 -9.46 -1.65
N TYR A 61 7.59 -9.90 -0.42
CA TYR A 61 8.90 -10.33 0.07
C TYR A 61 8.80 -11.36 1.19
N VAL A 62 9.88 -12.08 1.38
CA VAL A 62 10.15 -12.94 2.53
C VAL A 62 11.49 -12.57 3.15
N LEU A 63 11.50 -12.40 4.46
CA LEU A 63 12.67 -12.07 5.27
C LEU A 63 12.83 -13.18 6.31
N PRO A 64 13.58 -14.26 5.99
CA PRO A 64 13.86 -15.30 6.96
C PRO A 64 14.53 -14.76 8.21
N ALA A 65 15.45 -13.79 8.06
CA ALA A 65 16.13 -13.17 9.17
C ALA A 65 15.66 -11.73 9.34
N TYR A 66 14.69 -11.49 10.23
CA TYR A 66 14.25 -10.16 10.66
C TYR A 66 14.55 -9.97 12.15
N PHE A 67 15.47 -9.07 12.49
CA PHE A 67 15.94 -8.82 13.85
C PHE A 67 15.39 -7.52 14.40
N GLU A 68 14.68 -7.60 15.51
CA GLU A 68 14.19 -6.47 16.27
C GLU A 68 15.20 -6.01 17.34
N SER A 69 15.33 -4.70 17.50
CA SER A 69 16.26 -4.07 18.47
C SER A 69 15.93 -4.36 19.93
N LYS A 70 14.69 -4.74 20.23
CA LYS A 70 14.19 -5.14 21.54
C LYS A 70 13.24 -6.32 21.38
N ASP A 71 12.83 -6.89 22.50
CA ASP A 71 11.88 -8.00 22.47
C ASP A 71 10.57 -7.53 21.81
N PRO A 72 10.07 -8.25 20.78
CA PRO A 72 8.85 -7.89 20.09
C PRO A 72 7.68 -7.85 21.04
N PHE A 73 6.75 -6.93 20.80
CA PHE A 73 5.56 -6.86 21.62
C PHE A 73 4.64 -8.04 21.30
N TYR A 74 4.19 -8.71 22.35
CA TYR A 74 3.20 -9.77 22.28
C TYR A 74 2.42 -9.81 23.58
N LYS A 75 1.10 -9.95 23.44
CA LYS A 75 0.17 -10.00 24.57
C LYS A 75 -0.53 -11.36 24.70
N GLY A 76 -0.19 -12.34 23.86
CA GLY A 76 -0.72 -13.69 23.93
C GLY A 76 0.07 -14.57 24.92
N SER A 77 -0.52 -15.69 25.32
CA SER A 77 0.25 -16.79 25.91
C SER A 77 1.09 -17.44 24.83
N THR A 78 2.41 -17.51 25.01
CA THR A 78 3.25 -18.32 24.13
C THR A 78 2.93 -19.79 24.37
N SER A 79 2.90 -20.59 23.30
CA SER A 79 2.39 -21.97 23.31
C SER A 79 2.96 -22.84 24.43
N ASP A 80 4.20 -22.55 24.87
CA ASP A 80 4.93 -23.31 25.90
C ASP A 80 5.59 -22.42 26.98
N ASN A 81 5.09 -21.21 27.23
CA ASN A 81 5.80 -20.24 28.09
C ASN A 81 7.23 -19.90 27.57
N ASN A 82 7.48 -20.15 26.29
CA ASN A 82 8.74 -19.83 25.62
C ASN A 82 8.93 -18.31 25.54
N ASN A 83 10.17 -17.87 25.75
CA ASN A 83 10.55 -16.48 25.53
C ASN A 83 10.50 -16.16 24.03
N ILE A 84 9.83 -15.06 23.71
CA ILE A 84 9.78 -14.47 22.38
C ILE A 84 11.21 -14.13 21.95
N LYS A 85 11.53 -14.45 20.71
CA LYS A 85 12.84 -14.15 20.13
C LYS A 85 12.77 -12.81 19.41
N ARG A 86 13.90 -12.10 19.43
CA ARG A 86 14.12 -10.89 18.61
C ARG A 86 14.29 -11.18 17.13
N ILE A 87 14.61 -12.42 16.79
CA ILE A 87 14.65 -12.89 15.41
C ILE A 87 13.29 -13.51 15.04
N GLU A 88 12.75 -13.09 13.91
CA GLU A 88 11.51 -13.60 13.33
C GLU A 88 11.65 -13.82 11.83
N PHE A 89 10.77 -14.65 11.30
CA PHE A 89 10.50 -14.70 9.87
C PHE A 89 9.41 -13.66 9.58
N LYS A 90 9.71 -12.67 8.75
CA LYS A 90 8.75 -11.63 8.32
C LYS A 90 8.43 -11.82 6.84
N PHE A 91 7.17 -11.64 6.44
CA PHE A 91 6.82 -11.63 5.02
C PHE A 91 5.65 -10.73 4.70
N GLN A 92 5.61 -10.26 3.46
CA GLN A 92 4.48 -9.54 2.89
C GLN A 92 4.12 -10.14 1.54
N PHE A 93 2.83 -10.36 1.31
CA PHE A 93 2.28 -10.69 0.00
C PHE A 93 1.26 -9.63 -0.38
N SER A 94 1.38 -9.08 -1.58
CA SER A 94 0.50 -8.02 -2.06
C SER A 94 0.16 -8.23 -3.53
N LEU A 95 -1.12 -8.42 -3.81
CA LEU A 95 -1.63 -8.71 -5.14
C LEU A 95 -2.77 -7.74 -5.49
N LYS A 96 -2.91 -7.44 -6.78
CA LYS A 96 -4.08 -6.75 -7.34
C LYS A 96 -4.65 -7.52 -8.52
N VAL A 97 -5.94 -7.32 -8.75
CA VAL A 97 -6.70 -7.87 -9.87
C VAL A 97 -7.57 -6.75 -10.46
N PRO A 98 -7.48 -6.47 -11.77
CA PRO A 98 -8.41 -5.58 -12.44
C PRO A 98 -9.82 -6.20 -12.43
N ILE A 99 -10.75 -5.57 -11.72
CA ILE A 99 -12.17 -5.94 -11.70
C ILE A 99 -12.85 -5.38 -12.95
N TRP A 100 -12.52 -4.13 -13.31
CA TRP A 100 -12.99 -3.46 -14.53
C TRP A 100 -11.83 -2.70 -15.17
N ALA A 101 -11.20 -3.30 -16.18
CA ALA A 101 -10.15 -2.67 -16.97
C ALA A 101 -10.73 -1.74 -18.04
N ASN A 102 -10.01 -0.65 -18.34
CA ASN A 102 -10.34 0.31 -19.40
C ASN A 102 -11.77 0.82 -19.32
N MET A 103 -12.17 1.28 -18.13
CA MET A 103 -13.49 1.84 -17.86
C MET A 103 -13.83 2.90 -18.89
N PHE A 104 -14.95 2.72 -19.58
CA PHE A 104 -15.45 3.65 -20.59
C PHE A 104 -14.47 3.93 -21.75
N ASN A 105 -13.59 2.97 -22.10
CA ASN A 105 -12.53 3.13 -23.10
C ASN A 105 -11.52 4.24 -22.77
N ALA A 106 -11.34 4.53 -21.49
CA ALA A 106 -10.33 5.46 -20.98
C ALA A 106 -9.30 4.68 -20.13
N PRO A 107 -8.09 5.23 -19.86
CA PRO A 107 -7.05 4.56 -19.08
C PRO A 107 -7.36 4.57 -17.58
N PHE A 108 -8.59 4.16 -17.24
CA PHE A 108 -9.11 4.01 -15.90
C PHE A 108 -9.36 2.53 -15.65
N THR A 109 -8.84 2.01 -14.55
CA THR A 109 -9.07 0.63 -14.14
C THR A 109 -9.55 0.58 -12.69
N PHE A 110 -10.63 -0.15 -12.43
CA PHE A 110 -11.06 -0.49 -11.09
C PHE A 110 -10.40 -1.79 -10.64
N TYR A 111 -9.65 -1.72 -9.54
CA TYR A 111 -8.90 -2.83 -8.97
C TYR A 111 -9.48 -3.30 -7.65
N GLY A 112 -9.40 -4.61 -7.44
CA GLY A 112 -9.38 -5.20 -6.11
C GLY A 112 -7.97 -5.63 -5.75
N ALA A 113 -7.54 -5.32 -4.53
CA ALA A 113 -6.22 -5.71 -4.04
C ALA A 113 -6.29 -6.26 -2.63
N TYR A 114 -5.26 -7.04 -2.29
CA TYR A 114 -5.09 -7.62 -0.99
C TYR A 114 -3.62 -7.61 -0.63
N THR A 115 -3.30 -7.02 0.54
CA THR A 115 -1.97 -7.11 1.14
C THR A 115 -2.07 -7.84 2.47
N GLN A 116 -1.14 -8.75 2.72
CA GLN A 116 -0.96 -9.38 4.02
C GLN A 116 0.47 -9.21 4.50
N LEU A 117 0.65 -8.74 5.73
CA LEU A 117 1.94 -8.64 6.41
C LEU A 117 1.93 -9.56 7.63
N SER A 118 2.92 -10.43 7.78
CA SER A 118 2.99 -11.39 8.88
C SER A 118 4.36 -11.44 9.54
N PHE A 119 4.34 -11.62 10.87
CA PHE A 119 5.51 -11.81 11.73
C PHE A 119 5.40 -13.17 12.43
N TRP A 120 6.35 -14.05 12.13
CA TRP A 120 6.34 -15.44 12.56
C TRP A 120 7.53 -15.73 13.47
N GLN A 121 7.24 -16.21 14.69
CA GLN A 121 8.22 -16.69 15.67
C GLN A 121 8.75 -18.08 15.28
N ALA A 122 9.27 -18.20 14.06
CA ALA A 122 9.74 -19.44 13.45
C ALA A 122 10.87 -20.15 14.22
N TYR A 123 11.63 -19.38 15.00
CA TYR A 123 12.85 -19.81 15.70
C TYR A 123 12.64 -20.12 17.19
N THR A 124 11.38 -20.25 17.62
CA THR A 124 11.04 -20.68 18.98
C THR A 124 10.87 -22.20 19.04
N GLY A 125 10.87 -22.77 20.25
CA GLY A 125 10.66 -24.21 20.44
C GLY A 125 9.29 -24.71 19.95
N SER A 126 8.28 -23.83 19.93
CA SER A 126 6.99 -24.05 19.30
C SER A 126 6.62 -22.83 18.44
N PRO A 127 6.87 -22.87 17.12
CA PRO A 127 6.60 -21.75 16.22
C PRO A 127 5.14 -21.28 16.20
N PHE A 128 4.93 -19.96 16.21
CA PHE A 128 3.60 -19.36 16.12
C PHE A 128 3.64 -17.98 15.43
N PHE A 129 2.54 -17.58 14.80
CA PHE A 129 2.41 -16.22 14.28
C PHE A 129 2.18 -15.23 15.43
N ARG A 130 3.14 -14.32 15.60
CA ARG A 130 3.02 -13.22 16.56
C ARG A 130 1.91 -12.27 16.10
N GLU A 131 1.94 -11.89 14.83
CA GLU A 131 1.00 -10.95 14.24
C GLU A 131 0.81 -11.21 12.74
N SER A 132 -0.41 -10.98 12.27
CA SER A 132 -0.74 -10.89 10.84
C SER A 132 -1.64 -9.69 10.63
N ASN A 133 -1.40 -8.89 9.61
CA ASN A 133 -2.25 -7.78 9.20
C ASN A 133 -2.81 -8.06 7.81
N TYR A 134 -4.12 -7.91 7.69
CA TYR A 134 -4.94 -8.17 6.52
C TYR A 134 -5.42 -6.81 5.98
N GLU A 135 -5.07 -6.49 4.75
CA GLU A 135 -5.32 -5.18 4.14
C GLU A 135 -5.98 -5.31 2.76
N PRO A 136 -7.29 -5.62 2.69
CA PRO A 136 -8.04 -5.56 1.44
C PRO A 136 -8.34 -4.12 1.02
N GLU A 137 -8.31 -3.89 -0.29
CA GLU A 137 -8.39 -2.56 -0.90
C GLU A 137 -9.21 -2.61 -2.19
N LEU A 138 -10.06 -1.61 -2.40
CA LEU A 138 -10.80 -1.38 -3.64
C LEU A 138 -10.49 0.03 -4.12
N PHE A 139 -10.04 0.19 -5.35
CA PHE A 139 -9.59 1.49 -5.83
C PHE A 139 -9.71 1.65 -7.34
N PHE A 140 -9.83 2.90 -7.75
CA PHE A 140 -9.69 3.32 -9.14
C PHE A 140 -8.25 3.77 -9.36
N SER A 141 -7.64 3.29 -10.43
CA SER A 141 -6.34 3.74 -10.94
C SER A 141 -6.57 4.47 -12.26
N TYR A 142 -6.00 5.65 -12.40
CA TYR A 142 -5.91 6.38 -13.65
C TYR A 142 -4.45 6.44 -14.07
N ASP A 143 -4.15 5.83 -15.22
CA ASP A 143 -2.81 5.90 -15.80
C ASP A 143 -2.72 7.22 -16.57
N VAL A 144 -1.81 8.07 -16.10
CA VAL A 144 -1.68 9.45 -16.57
C VAL A 144 -0.49 9.52 -17.52
N ASP A 145 -0.70 10.11 -18.69
CA ASP A 145 0.36 10.47 -19.62
C ASP A 145 0.52 11.99 -19.66
N HIS A 146 1.00 12.56 -18.55
CA HIS A 146 1.15 14.00 -18.38
C HIS A 146 2.55 14.36 -17.90
N LEU A 147 3.34 14.89 -18.84
CA LEU A 147 4.66 15.45 -18.57
C LEU A 147 4.56 16.73 -17.72
N LEU A 148 5.41 16.81 -16.71
CA LEU A 148 5.68 18.00 -15.90
C LEU A 148 7.04 18.60 -16.31
N SER A 149 7.48 19.63 -15.60
CA SER A 149 8.79 20.23 -15.82
C SER A 149 9.95 19.30 -15.40
N HIS A 150 11.11 19.44 -16.05
CA HIS A 150 12.35 18.73 -15.70
C HIS A 150 12.25 17.20 -15.75
N ASP A 151 11.54 16.67 -16.76
CA ASP A 151 11.36 15.24 -17.04
C ASP A 151 10.55 14.47 -15.99
N TRP A 152 9.94 15.16 -15.04
CA TRP A 152 8.95 14.55 -14.16
C TRP A 152 7.67 14.29 -14.94
N GLN A 153 6.97 13.21 -14.63
CA GLN A 153 5.62 12.93 -15.09
C GLN A 153 4.77 12.47 -13.93
N ILE A 154 3.47 12.76 -13.97
CA ILE A 154 2.52 12.03 -13.13
C ILE A 154 2.21 10.76 -13.91
N SER A 155 2.51 9.60 -13.35
CA SER A 155 2.26 8.31 -14.00
C SER A 155 0.99 7.64 -13.52
N THR A 156 0.61 7.87 -12.26
CA THR A 156 -0.57 7.22 -11.67
C THR A 156 -1.30 8.13 -10.71
N ILE A 157 -2.62 8.10 -10.80
CA ILE A 157 -3.49 8.62 -9.74
C ILE A 157 -4.41 7.49 -9.27
N ASN A 158 -4.29 7.12 -7.99
CA ASN A 158 -5.20 6.17 -7.34
C ASN A 158 -6.16 6.89 -6.41
N SER A 159 -7.38 6.38 -6.30
CA SER A 159 -8.31 6.74 -5.23
C SER A 159 -9.12 5.53 -4.81
N GLY A 160 -9.24 5.30 -3.50
CA GLY A 160 -9.84 4.05 -3.04
C GLY A 160 -10.15 4.01 -1.56
N VAL A 161 -10.72 2.88 -1.17
CA VAL A 161 -11.02 2.52 0.21
C VAL A 161 -10.19 1.31 0.62
N VAL A 162 -9.68 1.36 1.83
CA VAL A 162 -8.84 0.29 2.39
C VAL A 162 -9.29 0.00 3.81
N HIS A 163 -9.51 -1.28 4.09
CA HIS A 163 -9.65 -1.80 5.44
C HIS A 163 -8.31 -2.41 5.84
N GLN A 164 -7.90 -2.23 7.10
CA GLN A 164 -6.76 -2.96 7.65
C GLN A 164 -7.12 -3.47 9.04
N SER A 165 -6.94 -4.76 9.28
CA SER A 165 -7.13 -5.38 10.60
C SER A 165 -6.10 -6.47 10.86
N ASN A 166 -5.98 -6.89 12.11
CA ASN A 166 -5.11 -8.01 12.47
C ASN A 166 -5.84 -9.36 12.63
N GLY A 167 -7.14 -9.39 12.35
CA GLY A 167 -7.97 -10.60 12.47
C GLY A 167 -8.06 -11.17 13.90
N ARG A 168 -7.60 -10.43 14.92
CA ARG A 168 -7.71 -10.83 16.33
C ARG A 168 -9.02 -10.30 16.92
N GLY A 169 -9.53 -10.97 17.94
CA GLY A 169 -10.65 -10.49 18.76
C GLY A 169 -10.22 -9.99 20.14
N GLY A 170 -11.16 -9.37 20.86
CA GLY A 170 -10.97 -8.96 22.26
C GLY A 170 -9.93 -7.84 22.41
N GLU A 171 -9.12 -7.90 23.47
CA GLU A 171 -8.13 -6.84 23.79
C GLU A 171 -6.99 -6.73 22.75
N LEU A 172 -6.80 -7.77 21.92
CA LEU A 172 -5.79 -7.83 20.87
C LEU A 172 -6.30 -7.34 19.51
N GLU A 173 -7.62 -7.12 19.38
CA GLU A 173 -8.23 -6.67 18.15
C GLU A 173 -7.66 -5.31 17.74
N ARG A 174 -7.22 -5.17 16.50
CA ARG A 174 -6.84 -3.88 15.94
C ARG A 174 -7.43 -3.75 14.56
N SER A 175 -8.10 -2.63 14.29
CA SER A 175 -8.55 -2.33 12.94
C SER A 175 -8.81 -0.84 12.71
N TRP A 176 -8.84 -0.46 11.44
CA TRP A 176 -9.20 0.87 10.98
C TRP A 176 -9.56 0.84 9.49
N ASN A 177 -10.30 1.85 9.06
CA ASN A 177 -10.74 2.01 7.68
C ASN A 177 -10.27 3.38 7.18
N ARG A 178 -9.88 3.45 5.91
CA ARG A 178 -9.42 4.70 5.28
C ARG A 178 -10.01 4.84 3.89
N VAL A 179 -10.31 6.07 3.52
CA VAL A 179 -10.37 6.49 2.11
C VAL A 179 -9.07 7.24 1.80
N TYR A 180 -8.52 7.06 0.62
CA TYR A 180 -7.24 7.67 0.27
C TYR A 180 -7.24 8.18 -1.18
N ALA A 181 -6.28 9.06 -1.44
CA ALA A 181 -5.82 9.37 -2.79
C ALA A 181 -4.31 9.09 -2.84
N GLN A 182 -3.78 8.76 -4.00
CA GLN A 182 -2.36 8.57 -4.23
C GLN A 182 -1.98 9.17 -5.57
N ALA A 183 -0.85 9.87 -5.61
CA ALA A 183 -0.21 10.26 -6.85
C ALA A 183 1.21 9.68 -6.87
N ILE A 184 1.58 9.09 -8.00
CA ILE A 184 2.93 8.58 -8.28
C ILE A 184 3.51 9.43 -9.40
N PHE A 185 4.75 9.85 -9.18
CA PHE A 185 5.52 10.68 -10.07
C PHE A 185 6.79 9.95 -10.44
N ASP A 186 7.05 9.86 -11.74
CA ASP A 186 8.27 9.26 -12.25
C ASP A 186 9.15 10.33 -12.86
N ARG A 187 10.47 10.13 -12.82
CA ARG A 187 11.40 10.93 -13.59
C ARG A 187 12.40 10.03 -14.27
N ASN A 188 12.36 10.03 -15.60
CA ASN A 188 13.06 9.04 -16.42
C ASN A 188 12.71 7.61 -15.95
N GLU A 189 13.68 6.70 -15.96
CA GLU A 189 13.53 5.32 -15.46
C GLU A 189 14.10 5.16 -14.03
N ASP A 190 14.67 6.23 -13.48
CA ASP A 190 15.50 6.17 -12.28
C ASP A 190 14.74 6.53 -11.00
N TRP A 191 13.82 7.49 -11.04
CA TRP A 191 13.15 7.99 -9.84
C TRP A 191 11.66 7.72 -9.86
N GLU A 192 11.14 7.28 -8.73
CA GLU A 192 9.71 7.17 -8.46
C GLU A 192 9.41 7.81 -7.10
N VAL A 193 8.41 8.68 -7.05
CA VAL A 193 8.00 9.39 -5.83
C VAL A 193 6.50 9.25 -5.68
N GLY A 194 6.06 8.78 -4.52
CA GLY A 194 4.65 8.65 -4.23
C GLY A 194 4.23 9.48 -3.02
N VAL A 195 3.03 10.02 -3.08
CA VAL A 195 2.34 10.62 -1.92
C VAL A 195 0.96 10.00 -1.79
N LYS A 196 0.61 9.56 -0.58
CA LYS A 196 -0.65 8.88 -0.29
C LYS A 196 -1.31 9.48 0.96
N PRO A 197 -2.01 10.62 0.86
CA PRO A 197 -2.87 11.10 1.94
C PRO A 197 -4.08 10.19 2.13
N TRP A 198 -4.55 10.07 3.37
CA TRP A 198 -5.79 9.36 3.69
C TRP A 198 -6.63 10.06 4.74
N TRP A 199 -7.92 9.78 4.67
CA TRP A 199 -8.90 10.14 5.68
C TRP A 199 -9.39 8.88 6.39
N VAL A 200 -9.37 8.90 7.72
CA VAL A 200 -9.84 7.78 8.54
C VAL A 200 -11.35 7.78 8.61
N ILE A 201 -11.95 6.64 8.29
CA ILE A 201 -13.38 6.37 8.48
C ILE A 201 -13.54 5.72 9.85
N PRO A 202 -14.08 6.43 10.86
CA PRO A 202 -14.22 5.86 12.20
C PRO A 202 -15.10 4.61 12.16
N GLY A 203 -14.61 3.53 12.76
CA GLY A 203 -15.36 2.29 12.96
C GLY A 203 -15.48 1.95 14.44
N ALA A 204 -16.43 1.07 14.78
CA ALA A 204 -16.65 0.62 16.16
C ALA A 204 -15.38 -0.04 16.75
N SER A 205 -14.75 -0.93 15.98
CA SER A 205 -13.52 -1.63 16.34
C SER A 205 -12.37 -0.64 16.61
N MET A 206 -12.10 0.27 15.68
CA MET A 206 -11.10 1.33 15.86
C MET A 206 -11.34 2.15 17.14
N THR A 207 -12.58 2.59 17.36
CA THR A 207 -12.95 3.46 18.48
C THR A 207 -12.78 2.76 19.83
N LYS A 208 -13.01 1.44 19.86
CA LYS A 208 -12.90 0.62 21.07
C LYS A 208 -11.47 0.19 21.35
N HIS A 209 -10.71 -0.21 20.33
CA HIS A 209 -9.45 -0.94 20.53
C HIS A 209 -8.18 -0.16 20.19
N ASN A 210 -8.28 0.90 19.37
CA ASN A 210 -7.13 1.69 18.92
C ASN A 210 -7.54 3.11 18.52
N ARG A 211 -8.23 3.81 19.44
CA ARG A 211 -8.81 5.15 19.21
C ARG A 211 -7.77 6.21 18.86
N ASP A 212 -6.54 6.03 19.34
CA ASP A 212 -5.40 6.91 19.15
C ASP A 212 -4.47 6.47 18.00
N ILE A 213 -4.91 5.56 17.12
CA ILE A 213 -4.09 5.03 16.01
C ILE A 213 -3.54 6.13 15.09
N THR A 214 -4.32 7.19 14.84
CA THR A 214 -3.91 8.33 14.00
C THR A 214 -2.76 9.11 14.60
N ASN A 215 -2.57 9.07 15.92
CA ASN A 215 -1.44 9.74 16.54
C ASN A 215 -0.09 9.11 16.18
N TYR A 216 -0.09 7.85 15.69
CA TYR A 216 1.12 7.09 15.38
C TYR A 216 1.25 6.79 13.88
N LEU A 217 0.14 6.54 13.20
CA LEU A 217 0.16 6.24 11.77
C LEU A 217 -0.09 7.49 10.91
N GLY A 218 -0.63 8.58 11.49
CA GLY A 218 -0.87 9.85 10.80
C GLY A 218 -1.98 9.79 9.76
N HIS A 219 -1.99 10.81 8.88
CA HIS A 219 -2.96 10.98 7.79
C HIS A 219 -2.35 10.91 6.38
N GLY A 220 -1.16 10.31 6.27
CA GLY A 220 -0.53 10.11 4.98
C GLY A 220 0.84 9.44 5.07
N SER A 221 1.26 8.88 3.95
CA SER A 221 2.62 8.40 3.71
C SER A 221 3.17 8.99 2.42
N TRP A 222 4.49 8.93 2.29
CA TRP A 222 5.20 9.22 1.06
C TRP A 222 6.34 8.23 0.89
N PHE A 223 6.81 8.08 -0.34
CA PHE A 223 8.03 7.33 -0.61
C PHE A 223 8.85 7.99 -1.71
N VAL A 224 10.14 7.67 -1.72
CA VAL A 224 11.07 7.96 -2.81
C VAL A 224 11.84 6.68 -3.11
N ALA A 225 11.80 6.23 -4.36
CA ALA A 225 12.60 5.13 -4.86
C ALA A 225 13.57 5.63 -5.92
N TYR A 226 14.77 5.04 -5.92
CA TYR A 226 15.83 5.33 -6.87
C TYR A 226 16.39 4.02 -7.41
N ASN A 227 16.26 3.84 -8.73
CA ASN A 227 16.89 2.77 -9.49
C ASN A 227 18.29 3.22 -9.92
N PHE A 228 19.28 2.34 -9.77
CA PHE A 228 20.66 2.62 -10.14
C PHE A 228 21.34 1.37 -10.72
N ALA A 229 22.65 1.49 -10.99
CA ALA A 229 23.45 0.51 -11.71
C ALA A 229 23.10 -0.95 -11.36
N HIS A 230 22.98 -1.78 -12.40
CA HIS A 230 22.57 -3.19 -12.31
C HIS A 230 21.13 -3.40 -11.84
N GLN A 231 20.22 -2.47 -12.18
CA GLN A 231 18.80 -2.51 -11.82
C GLN A 231 18.57 -2.65 -10.32
N GLN A 232 19.50 -2.13 -9.51
CA GLN A 232 19.34 -2.04 -8.06
C GLN A 232 18.31 -0.98 -7.73
N GLN A 233 17.62 -1.15 -6.62
CA GLN A 233 16.66 -0.15 -6.14
C GLN A 233 16.91 0.13 -4.66
N LEU A 234 16.93 1.42 -4.31
CA LEU A 234 16.86 1.92 -2.94
C LEU A 234 15.54 2.66 -2.78
N MET A 235 14.76 2.36 -1.75
CA MET A 235 13.49 3.04 -1.48
C MET A 235 13.39 3.45 -0.02
N LEU A 236 12.97 4.69 0.22
CA LEU A 236 12.60 5.20 1.53
C LEU A 236 11.09 5.46 1.53
N GLU A 237 10.36 4.78 2.40
CA GLU A 237 8.97 5.10 2.74
C GLU A 237 8.93 5.74 4.12
N SER A 238 8.15 6.82 4.27
CA SER A 238 7.85 7.40 5.58
C SER A 238 6.38 7.78 5.75
N ARG A 239 5.96 7.87 7.01
CA ARG A 239 4.64 8.35 7.40
C ARG A 239 4.66 9.05 8.76
N ASN A 240 3.65 9.87 8.98
CA ASN A 240 3.41 10.60 10.22
C ASN A 240 4.58 11.54 10.63
N ASP A 241 5.32 12.08 9.66
CA ASP A 241 6.48 12.95 9.91
C ASP A 241 6.05 14.30 10.48
N VAL A 242 5.46 15.14 9.62
CA VAL A 242 5.18 16.56 9.93
C VAL A 242 4.05 16.69 10.96
N GLU A 243 3.00 15.87 10.84
CA GLU A 243 1.85 15.91 11.74
C GLU A 243 2.22 15.61 13.19
N SER A 244 3.13 14.67 13.42
CA SER A 244 3.59 14.34 14.77
C SER A 244 4.71 15.26 15.29
N GLY A 245 5.09 16.27 14.51
CA GLY A 245 6.28 17.10 14.79
C GLY A 245 7.56 16.26 14.85
N PHE A 246 7.68 15.25 13.98
CA PHE A 246 8.78 14.30 13.89
C PHE A 246 8.98 13.42 15.15
N ARG A 247 7.92 13.24 15.97
CA ARG A 247 8.00 12.46 17.23
C ARG A 247 7.49 11.02 17.09
N ARG A 248 6.57 10.77 16.16
CA ARG A 248 5.88 9.48 15.99
C ARG A 248 5.89 8.99 14.55
N MET A 249 6.97 9.28 13.84
CA MET A 249 7.19 8.81 12.47
C MET A 249 7.44 7.31 12.40
N ALA A 250 7.30 6.76 11.20
CA ALA A 250 7.77 5.44 10.83
C ALA A 250 8.48 5.53 9.48
N ASN A 251 9.74 5.07 9.44
CA ASN A 251 10.57 5.08 8.24
C ASN A 251 10.95 3.63 7.91
N GLN A 252 10.90 3.30 6.62
CA GLN A 252 11.35 2.03 6.09
C GLN A 252 12.31 2.31 4.94
N LEU A 253 13.57 1.90 5.08
CA LEU A 253 14.55 1.89 4.01
C LEU A 253 14.67 0.48 3.47
N THR A 254 14.53 0.31 2.16
CA THR A 254 14.66 -0.98 1.48
C THR A 254 15.72 -0.88 0.41
N TRP A 255 16.47 -1.96 0.22
CA TRP A 255 17.42 -2.13 -0.86
C TRP A 255 17.17 -3.47 -1.54
N SER A 256 17.21 -3.49 -2.87
CA SER A 256 17.08 -4.74 -3.64
C SER A 256 18.05 -4.84 -4.81
N TYR A 257 18.47 -6.07 -5.09
CA TYR A 257 19.34 -6.44 -6.22
C TYR A 257 18.77 -7.65 -6.97
N PRO A 258 18.58 -7.60 -8.30
CA PRO A 258 18.02 -8.72 -9.05
C PRO A 258 18.98 -9.91 -9.09
N LEU A 259 18.50 -11.08 -8.64
CA LEU A 259 19.23 -12.35 -8.77
C LEU A 259 18.76 -13.13 -10.00
N THR A 260 17.45 -13.07 -10.27
CA THR A 260 16.81 -13.62 -11.47
C THR A 260 15.79 -12.62 -11.99
N GLN A 261 15.04 -12.97 -13.05
CA GLN A 261 13.94 -12.15 -13.54
C GLN A 261 12.80 -11.99 -12.52
N GLN A 262 12.65 -12.93 -11.57
CA GLN A 262 11.53 -12.98 -10.63
C GLN A 262 11.95 -12.83 -9.16
N ILE A 263 13.25 -12.94 -8.85
CA ILE A 263 13.76 -12.95 -7.48
C ILE A 263 14.83 -11.89 -7.33
N ARG A 264 14.72 -11.10 -6.27
CA ARG A 264 15.69 -10.07 -5.89
C ARG A 264 16.20 -10.37 -4.49
N LEU A 265 17.50 -10.22 -4.26
CA LEU A 265 18.02 -10.07 -2.90
C LEU A 265 17.40 -8.81 -2.30
N TYR A 266 16.99 -8.88 -1.04
CA TYR A 266 16.22 -7.80 -0.40
C TYR A 266 16.70 -7.57 1.03
N ALA A 267 16.99 -6.31 1.34
CA ALA A 267 17.33 -5.84 2.67
C ALA A 267 16.34 -4.76 3.10
N GLN A 268 15.97 -4.77 4.38
CA GLN A 268 15.01 -3.83 4.95
C GLN A 268 15.52 -3.31 6.28
N TYR A 269 15.42 -2.01 6.50
CA TYR A 269 15.61 -1.37 7.79
C TYR A 269 14.36 -0.56 8.15
N PHE A 270 13.69 -0.96 9.23
CA PHE A 270 12.53 -0.25 9.75
C PHE A 270 12.91 0.50 11.02
N THR A 271 12.39 1.71 11.21
CA THR A 271 12.49 2.42 12.48
C THR A 271 11.29 3.34 12.71
N GLY A 272 10.67 3.26 13.88
CA GLY A 272 9.55 4.10 14.28
C GLY A 272 8.36 3.32 14.80
N TYR A 273 7.15 3.83 14.57
CA TYR A 273 5.91 3.29 15.13
C TYR A 273 5.09 2.47 14.12
N GLY A 274 4.40 1.43 14.60
CA GLY A 274 3.42 0.70 13.81
C GLY A 274 3.94 -0.13 12.66
N GLN A 275 5.08 -0.79 12.82
CA GLN A 275 5.49 -1.84 11.87
C GLN A 275 4.39 -2.91 11.66
N SER A 276 3.52 -3.08 12.65
CA SER A 276 2.31 -3.87 12.61
C SER A 276 1.18 -3.18 13.39
N LEU A 277 -0.07 -3.62 13.20
CA LEU A 277 -1.22 -3.05 13.90
C LEU A 277 -1.20 -3.30 15.40
N ILE A 278 -0.77 -4.48 15.88
CA ILE A 278 -0.65 -4.72 17.32
C ILE A 278 0.41 -3.83 17.97
N GLU A 279 1.40 -3.39 17.20
CA GLU A 279 2.50 -2.51 17.59
C GLU A 279 2.33 -1.06 17.12
N TYR A 280 1.11 -0.64 16.75
CA TYR A 280 0.87 0.71 16.22
C TYR A 280 1.43 1.83 17.12
N ASN A 281 1.38 1.64 18.44
CA ASN A 281 1.86 2.57 19.46
C ASN A 281 3.19 2.15 20.11
N HIS A 282 3.92 1.19 19.53
CA HIS A 282 5.21 0.74 20.01
C HIS A 282 6.32 1.18 19.03
N ARG A 283 7.30 1.93 19.54
CA ARG A 283 8.48 2.32 18.77
C ARG A 283 9.45 1.16 18.67
N ILE A 284 9.90 0.80 17.48
CA ILE A 284 10.85 -0.29 17.24
C ILE A 284 11.82 0.09 16.14
N SER A 285 13.02 -0.48 16.18
CA SER A 285 13.93 -0.52 15.04
C SER A 285 14.23 -1.97 14.71
N ALA A 286 14.30 -2.32 13.44
CA ALA A 286 14.52 -3.68 12.99
C ALA A 286 15.26 -3.73 11.66
N VAL A 287 15.99 -4.83 11.43
CA VAL A 287 16.72 -5.09 10.18
C VAL A 287 16.36 -6.46 9.65
N GLY A 288 16.12 -6.55 8.35
CA GLY A 288 15.71 -7.77 7.66
C GLY A 288 16.58 -8.07 6.45
N LEU A 289 16.86 -9.35 6.23
CA LEU A 289 17.48 -9.86 5.00
C LEU A 289 16.68 -11.03 4.44
N GLY A 290 16.52 -11.05 3.12
CA GLY A 290 15.80 -12.11 2.42
C GLY A 290 15.64 -11.81 0.94
N PHE A 291 14.42 -12.04 0.42
CA PHE A 291 14.13 -11.97 -1.01
C PHE A 291 12.83 -11.23 -1.29
N SER A 292 12.79 -10.46 -2.37
CA SER A 292 11.55 -9.88 -2.91
C SER A 292 11.23 -10.44 -4.29
N PHE A 293 9.94 -10.42 -4.63
CA PHE A 293 9.39 -10.92 -5.89
C PHE A 293 9.04 -9.79 -6.87
N ASN A 294 9.02 -8.57 -6.38
CA ASN A 294 8.89 -7.33 -7.14
C ASN A 294 9.70 -6.21 -6.46
N THR A 295 9.86 -5.11 -7.19
CA THR A 295 10.39 -3.83 -6.69
C THR A 295 9.31 -3.05 -5.94
N ALA A 296 9.60 -1.80 -5.57
CA ALA A 296 8.62 -0.77 -5.20
C ALA A 296 7.36 -0.80 -6.09
N PRO A 297 6.24 -0.19 -5.67
CA PRO A 297 4.95 -0.28 -6.37
C PRO A 297 4.95 0.25 -7.81
N THR A 298 5.56 -0.49 -8.73
CA THR A 298 5.45 -0.29 -10.16
C THR A 298 4.09 -0.85 -10.60
N LEU A 299 3.36 -0.05 -11.38
CA LEU A 299 2.08 -0.40 -11.97
C LEU A 299 2.04 -1.82 -12.58
#